data_AF-M3HJF1-F1
#
_entry.id   AF-M3HJF1-F1
#
_cell.length_a   1.000
_cell.length_b   1.000
_cell.length_c   1.000
_cell.angle_alpha   90.00
_cell.angle_beta   90.00
_cell.angle_gamma   90.00
#
_symmetry.space_group_name_H-M   'P 1'
#
loop_
_entity.id
_entity.type
_entity.pdbx_description
1 polymer ?
#
loop_
_entity_poly.entity_id
_entity_poly.type
_entity_poly.pdbx_seq_one_letter_code
_entity_poly.pdbx_strand_id
1 'polypeptide(L)' 'MNFLEFSIKVLKETNRPLTPIEIWETGKEKGYDIQVSSKGKTPWQTIAARIYVDLK' A
#
# COMPACT_ATOMS: atom_id res chain seq x y z
N MET A 1 -6.31 7.87 5.48
CA MET A 1 -5.47 6.66 5.64
C MET A 1 -4.09 6.95 5.07
N ASN A 2 -3.00 6.57 5.76
CA ASN A 2 -1.64 6.75 5.26
C ASN A 2 -1.20 5.52 4.44
N PHE A 3 -0.16 5.64 3.61
CA PHE A 3 0.34 4.52 2.78
C PHE A 3 0.75 3.31 3.62
N LEU A 4 1.31 3.52 4.82
CA LEU A 4 1.69 2.45 5.74
C LEU A 4 0.45 1.66 6.22
N GLU A 5 -0.60 2.37 6.66
CA GLU A 5 -1.84 1.74 7.13
C GLU A 5 -2.54 0.97 6.00
N PHE A 6 -2.47 1.50 4.77
CA PHE A 6 -2.91 0.80 3.58
C PHE A 6 -2.15 -0.50 3.36
N SER A 7 -0.82 -0.47 3.38
CA SER A 7 -0.02 -1.67 3.23
C SER A 7 -0.31 -2.69 4.32
N ILE A 8 -0.39 -2.26 5.59
CA ILE A 8 -0.69 -3.16 6.71
C ILE A 8 -2.08 -3.79 6.57
N LYS A 9 -3.09 -3.00 6.20
CA LYS A 9 -4.47 -3.52 6.04
C LYS A 9 -4.53 -4.57 4.94
N VAL A 10 -3.94 -4.28 3.78
CA VAL A 10 -3.88 -5.19 2.64
C VAL A 10 -3.08 -6.46 2.97
N LEU A 11 -1.93 -6.34 3.63
CA LEU A 11 -1.11 -7.48 4.06
C LEU A 11 -1.84 -8.36 5.09
N LYS A 12 -2.54 -7.75 6.06
CA LYS A 12 -3.33 -8.50 7.05
C LYS A 12 -4.46 -9.31 6.41
N GLU A 13 -5.14 -8.73 5.42
CA GLU A 13 -6.22 -9.43 4.71
C GLU A 13 -5.72 -10.53 3.79
N THR A 14 -4.62 -10.28 3.08
CA THR A 14 -4.06 -11.26 2.15
C THR A 14 -3.23 -12.35 2.82
N ASN A 15 -2.81 -12.12 4.08
CA ASN A 15 -2.07 -13.06 4.91
C ASN A 15 -0.82 -13.65 4.23
N ARG A 16 -0.25 -12.92 3.27
CA ARG A 16 0.90 -13.33 2.47
C ARG A 16 1.80 -12.13 2.19
N PRO A 17 3.11 -12.34 2.00
CA PRO A 17 3.98 -11.28 1.52
C PRO A 17 3.55 -10.87 0.11
N LEU A 18 3.35 -9.57 -0.08
CA LEU A 18 2.99 -8.96 -1.35
C LEU A 18 4.05 -7.93 -1.73
N THR A 19 4.30 -7.77 -3.02
CA THR A 19 5.13 -6.67 -3.52
C THR A 19 4.41 -5.33 -3.38
N PRO A 20 5.13 -4.18 -3.36
CA PRO A 20 4.51 -2.85 -3.28
C PRO A 20 3.46 -2.58 -4.36
N ILE A 21 3.62 -3.20 -5.53
CA ILE A 21 2.70 -3.12 -6.66
C ILE A 21 1.45 -3.93 -6.33
N GLU A 22 1.59 -5.19 -5.91
CA GLU A 22 0.45 -6.03 -5.54
C GLU A 22 -0.33 -5.47 -4.35
N ILE A 23 0.35 -4.86 -3.39
CA ILE A 23 -0.30 -4.17 -2.26
C ILE A 23 -1.20 -3.05 -2.79
N TRP A 24 -0.70 -2.27 -3.75
CA TRP A 24 -1.45 -1.20 -4.39
C TRP A 24 -2.65 -1.72 -5.18
N GLU A 25 -2.44 -2.73 -6.03
CA GLU A 25 -3.51 -3.32 -6.84
C GLU A 25 -4.60 -3.94 -5.96
N THR A 26 -4.23 -4.74 -4.96
CA THR A 26 -5.18 -5.36 -4.03
C THR A 26 -5.98 -4.31 -3.26
N GLY A 27 -5.32 -3.25 -2.77
CA GLY A 27 -6.03 -2.20 -2.05
C GLY A 27 -6.87 -1.31 -2.98
N LYS A 28 -6.52 -1.19 -4.26
CA LYS A 28 -7.36 -0.55 -5.28
C LYS A 28 -8.60 -1.38 -5.59
N GLU A 29 -8.46 -2.70 -5.77
CA GLU A 29 -9.59 -3.63 -5.94
C GLU A 29 -10.56 -3.58 -4.75
N LYS A 30 -10.03 -3.40 -3.53
CA LYS A 30 -10.84 -3.24 -2.31
C LYS A 30 -11.39 -1.83 -2.08
N GLY A 31 -11.05 -0.85 -2.94
CA GLY A 31 -11.51 0.53 -2.80
C GLY A 31 -10.82 1.33 -1.68
N TYR A 32 -9.71 0.84 -1.11
CA TYR A 32 -8.92 1.57 -0.13
C TYR A 32 -8.12 2.72 -0.74
N ASP A 33 -7.92 2.70 -2.06
CA ASP A 33 -7.41 3.85 -2.83
C ASP A 33 -8.21 5.13 -2.53
N ILE A 34 -9.52 5.03 -2.30
CA ILE A 34 -10.37 6.20 -2.01
C ILE A 34 -10.08 6.78 -0.61
N GLN A 35 -9.59 5.94 0.32
CA GLN A 35 -9.26 6.34 1.70
C GLN A 35 -7.83 6.87 1.83
N VAL A 36 -6.97 6.52 0.87
CA VAL A 36 -5.62 7.04 0.73
C VAL A 36 -5.71 8.23 -0.22
N SER A 37 -5.53 9.46 0.27
CA SER A 37 -5.56 10.65 -0.59
C SER A 37 -4.34 10.72 -1.52
N SER A 38 -4.20 9.74 -2.43
CA SER A 38 -3.11 9.62 -3.38
C SER A 38 -3.29 10.66 -4.48
N LYS A 39 -2.61 11.80 -4.32
CA LYS A 39 -2.52 12.86 -5.35
C LYS A 39 -1.41 12.59 -6.37
N GLY A 40 -0.62 11.53 -6.21
CA GLY A 40 0.56 11.24 -7.03
C GLY A 40 0.30 10.23 -8.14
N LYS A 41 1.04 10.33 -9.25
CA LYS A 41 0.94 9.41 -10.40
C LYS A 41 1.44 7.98 -10.11
N THR A 42 2.20 7.75 -9.03
CA THR A 42 2.89 6.48 -8.72
C THR A 42 2.85 6.09 -7.22
N PRO A 43 1.68 5.79 -6.65
CA PRO A 43 1.52 5.42 -5.25
C PRO A 43 2.29 4.17 -4.78
N TRP A 44 2.53 3.18 -5.65
CA TRP A 44 3.37 2.01 -5.34
C TRP A 44 4.84 2.35 -5.06
N GLN A 45 5.37 3.42 -5.66
CA GLN A 45 6.73 3.90 -5.37
C GLN A 45 6.81 4.48 -3.95
N THR A 46 5.77 5.21 -3.53
CA THR A 46 5.67 5.72 -2.16
C THR A 46 5.55 4.58 -1.15
N ILE A 47 4.78 3.54 -1.47
CA ILE A 47 4.68 2.32 -0.64
C ILE A 47 6.05 1.65 -0.53
N ALA A 48 6.75 1.45 -1.65
CA ALA A 48 8.09 0.83 -1.66
C ALA A 48 9.10 1.64 -0.83
N ALA A 49 9.15 2.96 -1.01
CA ALA A 49 10.02 3.85 -0.25
C ALA A 49 9.68 3.80 1.25
N ARG A 50 8.39 3.76 1.60
CA ARG A 50 7.95 3.70 2.99
C ARG A 50 8.31 2.37 3.64
N ILE A 51 8.05 1.24 2.96
CA ILE A 51 8.45 -0.09 3.41
C ILE A 51 9.96 -0.15 3.63
N TYR A 52 10.76 0.42 2.72
CA TYR A 52 12.22 0.44 2.84
C TYR A 52 12.71 1.27 4.04
N VAL A 53 12.07 2.40 4.33
CA VAL A 53 12.41 3.24 5.49
C VAL A 53 11.98 2.59 6.80
N ASP A 54 10.80 1.97 6.85
CA ASP A 54 10.26 1.28 8.04
C ASP A 54 10.95 -0.08 8.31
N LEU A 55 11.60 -0.70 7.31
CA LEU A 55 12.36 -1.95 7.47
C LEU A 55 13.72 -1.79 8.19
N LYS A 56 14.16 -0.56 8.44
CA LYS A 56 15.45 -0.24 9.06
C LYS A 56 15.38 -0.23 10.58
#